data_AF-A0A944H345-F1
#
_entry.id   AF-A0A944H345-F1
#
_cell.length_a   1.000
_cell.length_b   1.000
_cell.length_c   1.000
_cell.angle_alpha   90.00
_cell.angle_beta   90.00
_cell.angle_gamma   90.00
#
_symmetry.space_group_name_H-M   'P 1'
#
loop_
_entity.id
_entity.type
_entity.pdbx_description
1 polymer ?
#
loop_
_entity_poly.entity_id
_entity_poly.type
_entity_poly.pdbx_seq_one_letter_code
_entity_poly.pdbx_strand_id
1 'polypeptide(L)'
;MTPEEIAGTLTELFSAEVVKSIAPGSWQVETPDFRLLVLLSDDNSWLRVLLPIMPLQEAAAFLTQFLEANFDDTQEARYAVYDGVVWGVFQHNSGTLSNADFANAIARLISLYQAGVNDVFNNLVEARMREIIKAAKQQGQSLEATMQNLDRFYAEGLLGDIDQNPETRLQVLAAWQRQLERLWVEM
;
A
#
# COMPACT_ATOMS: atom_id res chain seq x y z
N MET A 1 -18.06 14.48 -14.53
CA MET A 1 -17.21 13.68 -15.41
C MET A 1 -18.04 12.83 -16.36
N THR A 2 -17.91 13.08 -17.67
CA THR A 2 -18.53 12.28 -18.74
C THR A 2 -17.60 11.17 -19.22
N PRO A 3 -18.11 10.16 -19.96
CA PRO A 3 -17.27 9.12 -20.57
C PRO A 3 -16.14 9.68 -21.46
N GLU A 4 -16.39 10.76 -22.20
CA GLU A 4 -15.39 11.41 -23.05
C GLU A 4 -14.28 12.08 -22.22
N GLU A 5 -14.64 12.74 -21.11
CA GLU A 5 -13.67 13.33 -20.18
C GLU A 5 -12.80 12.24 -19.55
N ILE A 6 -13.40 11.12 -19.14
CA ILE A 6 -12.67 9.96 -18.59
C ILE A 6 -11.67 9.42 -19.61
N ALA A 7 -12.13 9.13 -20.84
CA ALA A 7 -11.28 8.59 -21.89
C ALA A 7 -10.15 9.56 -22.28
N GLY A 8 -10.45 10.86 -22.34
CA GLY A 8 -9.48 11.93 -22.59
C GLY A 8 -8.40 11.97 -21.52
N THR A 9 -8.79 12.03 -20.24
CA THR A 9 -7.83 12.06 -19.12
C THR A 9 -6.96 10.78 -19.09
N LEU A 10 -7.54 9.60 -19.33
CA LEU A 10 -6.74 8.37 -19.38
C LEU A 10 -5.72 8.38 -20.52
N THR A 11 -6.11 8.90 -21.68
CA THR A 11 -5.23 9.02 -22.84
C THR A 11 -4.10 10.01 -22.59
N GLU A 12 -4.39 11.12 -21.91
CA GLU A 12 -3.37 12.11 -21.50
C GLU A 12 -2.37 11.52 -20.50
N LEU A 13 -2.84 10.70 -19.55
CA LEU A 13 -1.98 10.11 -18.51
C LEU A 13 -1.11 8.96 -19.02
N PHE A 14 -1.61 8.12 -19.92
CA PHE A 14 -0.96 6.86 -20.29
C PHE A 14 -0.64 6.70 -21.78
N SER A 15 -1.11 7.60 -22.64
CA SER A 15 -1.13 7.46 -24.11
C SER A 15 -2.21 6.50 -24.64
N ALA A 16 -2.71 6.76 -25.84
CA ALA A 16 -3.81 6.01 -26.45
C ALA A 16 -3.51 4.52 -26.71
N GLU A 17 -2.22 4.16 -26.86
CA GLU A 17 -1.80 2.79 -27.22
C GLU A 17 -2.09 1.77 -26.12
N VAL A 18 -2.03 2.19 -24.86
CA VAL A 18 -2.20 1.32 -23.69
C VAL A 18 -3.59 1.42 -23.06
N VAL A 19 -4.40 2.40 -23.48
CA VAL A 19 -5.77 2.60 -23.01
C VAL A 19 -6.74 1.87 -23.94
N LYS A 20 -7.46 0.88 -23.42
CA LYS A 20 -8.44 0.08 -24.15
C LYS A 20 -9.83 0.28 -23.59
N SER A 21 -10.82 0.53 -24.44
CA SER A 21 -12.22 0.38 -24.05
C SER A 21 -12.58 -1.10 -24.13
N ILE A 22 -13.00 -1.67 -23.00
CA ILE A 22 -13.32 -3.10 -22.87
C ILE A 22 -14.83 -3.35 -22.90
N ALA A 23 -15.63 -2.35 -22.53
CA ALA A 23 -17.09 -2.32 -22.62
C ALA A 23 -17.56 -0.86 -22.58
N PRO A 24 -18.83 -0.56 -22.92
CA PRO A 24 -19.40 0.78 -22.68
C PRO A 24 -19.18 1.22 -21.22
N GLY A 25 -18.66 2.43 -21.01
CA GLY A 25 -18.34 2.94 -19.68
C GLY A 25 -17.18 2.23 -18.96
N SER A 26 -16.42 1.36 -19.65
CA SER A 26 -15.33 0.60 -19.03
C SER A 26 -14.04 0.70 -19.84
N TRP A 27 -12.96 1.01 -19.14
CA TRP A 27 -11.62 1.14 -19.70
C TRP A 27 -10.61 0.29 -18.93
N GLN A 28 -9.59 -0.15 -19.63
CA GLN A 28 -8.43 -0.85 -19.09
C GLN A 28 -7.17 -0.15 -19.57
N VAL A 29 -6.26 0.16 -18.65
CA VAL A 29 -4.90 0.60 -18.97
C VAL A 29 -3.97 -0.57 -18.72
N GLU A 30 -3.26 -1.01 -19.76
CA GLU A 30 -2.29 -2.11 -19.69
C GLU A 30 -0.87 -1.57 -19.84
N THR A 31 -0.11 -1.56 -18.75
CA THR A 31 1.32 -1.23 -18.77
C THR A 31 2.16 -2.50 -18.58
N PRO A 32 3.49 -2.46 -18.79
CA PRO A 32 4.36 -3.58 -18.44
C PRO A 32 4.30 -3.95 -16.96
N ASP A 33 4.00 -2.98 -16.10
CA ASP A 33 4.07 -3.12 -14.65
C ASP A 33 2.73 -3.45 -14.01
N PHE A 34 1.61 -2.94 -14.53
CA PHE A 34 0.30 -3.09 -13.91
C PHE A 34 -0.86 -2.99 -14.90
N ARG A 35 -2.04 -3.43 -14.42
CA ARG A 35 -3.32 -3.29 -15.12
C ARG A 35 -4.30 -2.46 -14.29
N LEU A 36 -4.66 -1.27 -14.77
CA LEU A 36 -5.67 -0.42 -14.15
C LEU A 36 -7.02 -0.64 -14.82
N LEU A 37 -8.10 -0.78 -14.04
CA LEU A 37 -9.47 -0.84 -14.53
C LEU A 37 -10.23 0.41 -14.10
N VAL A 38 -11.00 0.99 -15.02
CA VAL A 38 -11.86 2.14 -14.77
C VAL A 38 -13.26 1.78 -15.22
N LEU A 39 -14.21 1.81 -14.29
CA LEU A 39 -15.58 1.34 -14.47
C LEU A 39 -16.55 2.47 -14.09
N LEU A 40 -17.31 2.93 -15.06
CA LEU A 40 -18.45 3.82 -14.87
C LEU A 40 -19.71 2.96 -14.78
N SER A 41 -20.57 3.24 -13.78
CA SER A 41 -21.85 2.53 -13.64
C SER A 41 -22.77 2.74 -14.84
N ASP A 42 -23.70 1.82 -15.08
CA ASP A 42 -24.62 1.87 -16.23
C ASP A 42 -25.46 3.16 -16.30
N ASP A 43 -25.76 3.75 -15.15
CA ASP A 43 -26.47 5.02 -15.01
C ASP A 43 -25.54 6.25 -15.03
N ASN A 44 -24.25 6.05 -15.26
CA ASN A 44 -23.18 7.04 -15.26
C ASN A 44 -22.99 7.83 -13.95
N SER A 45 -23.57 7.38 -12.84
CA SER A 45 -23.55 8.12 -11.57
C SER A 45 -22.31 7.89 -10.72
N TRP A 46 -21.65 6.73 -10.86
CA TRP A 46 -20.49 6.34 -10.06
C TRP A 46 -19.34 5.86 -10.92
N LEU A 47 -18.15 6.41 -10.65
CA LEU A 47 -16.89 5.95 -11.21
C LEU A 47 -16.15 5.12 -10.15
N ARG A 48 -15.59 3.98 -10.58
CA ARG A 48 -14.68 3.17 -9.79
C ARG A 48 -13.39 2.95 -10.57
N VAL A 49 -12.27 3.13 -9.89
CA VAL A 49 -10.93 2.79 -10.40
C VAL A 49 -10.36 1.68 -9.52
N LEU A 50 -9.83 0.65 -10.16
CA LEU A 50 -9.32 -0.55 -9.51
C LEU A 50 -7.90 -0.84 -10.01
N LEU A 51 -7.00 -1.09 -9.08
CA LEU A 51 -5.62 -1.50 -9.35
C LEU A 51 -5.31 -2.72 -8.48
N PRO A 52 -5.07 -3.91 -9.05
CA PRO A 52 -4.62 -5.05 -8.26
C PRO A 52 -3.23 -4.76 -7.72
N ILE A 53 -3.03 -4.95 -6.42
CA ILE A 53 -1.76 -4.65 -5.74
C ILE A 53 -0.98 -5.93 -5.54
N MET A 54 -1.58 -6.93 -4.91
CA MET A 54 -0.91 -8.21 -4.67
C MET A 54 -1.89 -9.33 -4.28
N PRO A 55 -1.46 -10.60 -4.31
CA PRO A 55 -2.23 -11.71 -3.79
C PRO A 55 -2.52 -11.56 -2.29
N LEU A 56 -3.76 -11.89 -1.89
CA LEU A 56 -4.18 -11.86 -0.48
C LEU A 56 -3.32 -12.79 0.39
N GLN A 57 -2.83 -13.90 -0.16
CA GLN A 57 -1.99 -14.85 0.57
C GLN A 57 -0.71 -14.19 1.10
N GLU A 58 -0.09 -13.32 0.30
CA GLU A 58 1.12 -12.59 0.67
C GLU A 58 0.81 -11.43 1.63
N ALA A 59 -0.35 -10.80 1.47
CA ALA A 59 -0.81 -9.69 2.30
C ALA A 59 -1.43 -10.12 3.65
N ALA A 60 -1.71 -11.42 3.85
CA ALA A 60 -2.57 -11.91 4.93
C ALA A 60 -2.10 -11.49 6.33
N ALA A 61 -0.78 -11.49 6.56
CA ALA A 61 -0.17 -11.08 7.83
C ALA A 61 -0.29 -9.58 8.10
N PHE A 62 -0.58 -8.77 7.07
CA PHE A 62 -0.53 -7.31 7.10
C PHE A 62 -1.91 -6.67 6.96
N LEU A 63 -3.00 -7.45 6.96
CA LEU A 63 -4.35 -6.94 6.72
C LEU A 63 -4.78 -5.85 7.70
N THR A 64 -4.37 -5.96 8.97
CA THR A 64 -4.67 -4.91 9.96
C THR A 64 -4.00 -3.59 9.57
N GLN A 65 -2.75 -3.66 9.11
CA GLN A 65 -1.98 -2.47 8.74
C GLN A 65 -2.48 -1.87 7.42
N PHE A 66 -2.97 -2.68 6.47
CA PHE A 66 -3.69 -2.17 5.30
C PHE A 66 -4.97 -1.41 5.71
N LEU A 67 -5.69 -1.88 6.74
CA LEU A 67 -6.87 -1.20 7.27
C LEU A 67 -6.53 0.06 8.08
N GLU A 68 -5.40 0.07 8.78
CA GLU A 68 -4.89 1.27 9.46
C GLU A 68 -4.43 2.33 8.43
N ALA A 69 -3.72 1.92 7.38
CA ALA A 69 -3.33 2.82 6.28
C ALA A 69 -4.56 3.43 5.58
N ASN A 70 -5.69 2.71 5.53
CA ASN A 70 -6.97 3.24 5.04
C ASN A 70 -7.50 4.43 5.86
N PHE A 71 -7.06 4.57 7.11
CA PHE A 71 -7.47 5.64 8.00
C PHE A 71 -6.63 6.90 7.78
N ASP A 72 -5.29 6.78 7.75
CA ASP A 72 -4.39 7.94 7.76
C ASP A 72 -3.67 8.21 6.41
N ASP A 73 -3.33 7.17 5.64
CA ASP A 73 -2.31 7.28 4.59
C ASP A 73 -2.88 7.31 3.16
N THR A 74 -3.99 6.59 2.93
CA THR A 74 -4.52 6.34 1.58
C THR A 74 -5.31 7.49 0.95
N GLN A 75 -5.65 8.52 1.75
CA GLN A 75 -6.36 9.73 1.34
C GLN A 75 -7.70 9.47 0.64
N GLU A 76 -7.78 9.61 -0.68
CA GLU A 76 -8.98 9.39 -1.49
C GLU A 76 -9.14 7.94 -1.98
N ALA A 77 -8.04 7.17 -2.00
CA ALA A 77 -8.05 5.75 -2.36
C ALA A 77 -8.21 4.87 -1.12
N ARG A 78 -8.55 3.59 -1.28
CA ARG A 78 -8.62 2.61 -0.18
C ARG A 78 -8.10 1.25 -0.65
N TYR A 79 -7.44 0.52 0.25
CA TYR A 79 -7.23 -0.90 0.12
C TYR A 79 -8.54 -1.67 0.35
N ALA A 80 -8.80 -2.66 -0.51
CA ALA A 80 -9.92 -3.58 -0.38
C ALA A 80 -9.48 -5.01 -0.75
N VAL A 81 -10.21 -6.01 -0.27
CA VAL A 81 -9.96 -7.41 -0.61
C VAL A 81 -11.12 -7.93 -1.44
N TYR A 82 -10.81 -8.51 -2.60
CA TYR A 82 -11.79 -9.17 -3.46
C TYR A 82 -11.10 -10.25 -4.30
N ASP A 83 -11.74 -11.41 -4.41
CA ASP A 83 -11.29 -12.54 -5.23
C ASP A 83 -9.82 -12.95 -5.00
N GLY A 84 -9.42 -13.05 -3.73
CA GLY A 84 -8.06 -13.46 -3.36
C GLY A 84 -6.96 -12.44 -3.68
N VAL A 85 -7.32 -11.19 -3.98
CA VAL A 85 -6.39 -10.10 -4.31
C VAL A 85 -6.67 -8.89 -3.40
N VAL A 86 -5.60 -8.21 -2.99
CA VAL A 86 -5.66 -6.87 -2.40
C VAL A 86 -5.67 -5.86 -3.54
N TRP A 87 -6.68 -5.00 -3.54
CA TRP A 87 -6.92 -3.97 -4.54
C TRP A 87 -6.72 -2.59 -3.95
N GLY A 88 -6.11 -1.69 -4.71
CA GLY A 88 -6.32 -0.26 -4.56
C GLY A 88 -7.61 0.14 -5.25
N VAL A 89 -8.48 0.84 -4.53
CA VAL A 89 -9.81 1.23 -5.01
C VAL A 89 -10.02 2.72 -4.81
N PHE A 90 -10.45 3.41 -5.85
CA PHE A 90 -11.03 4.75 -5.75
C PHE A 90 -12.48 4.67 -6.24
N GLN A 91 -13.41 5.27 -5.50
CA GLN A 91 -14.82 5.34 -5.92
C GLN A 91 -15.37 6.73 -5.62
N HIS A 92 -16.01 7.35 -6.62
CA HIS A 92 -16.52 8.71 -6.50
C HIS A 92 -17.78 8.92 -7.35
N ASN A 93 -18.64 9.84 -6.92
CA ASN A 93 -19.77 10.25 -7.74
C ASN A 93 -19.26 11.02 -8.96
N SER A 94 -19.61 10.57 -10.16
CA SER A 94 -19.13 11.15 -11.41
C SER A 94 -19.61 12.57 -11.61
N GLY A 95 -20.76 12.96 -11.06
CA GLY A 95 -21.32 14.31 -11.17
C GLY A 95 -20.50 15.39 -10.47
N THR A 96 -19.73 15.01 -9.45
CA THR A 96 -18.87 15.94 -8.67
C THR A 96 -17.38 15.73 -8.89
N LEU A 97 -17.00 14.75 -9.70
CA LEU A 97 -15.59 14.44 -9.96
C LEU A 97 -15.03 15.38 -11.04
N SER A 98 -13.95 16.10 -10.69
CA SER A 98 -13.18 16.89 -11.65
C SER A 98 -12.07 16.06 -12.32
N ASN A 99 -11.59 16.50 -13.48
CA ASN A 99 -10.49 15.82 -14.19
C ASN A 99 -9.21 15.78 -13.36
N ALA A 100 -8.94 16.86 -12.61
CA ALA A 100 -7.77 16.95 -11.74
C ALA A 100 -7.85 15.95 -10.58
N ASP A 101 -9.01 15.84 -9.93
CA ASP A 101 -9.21 14.88 -8.84
C ASP A 101 -9.14 13.43 -9.35
N PHE A 102 -9.66 13.17 -10.55
CA PHE A 102 -9.54 11.85 -11.18
C PHE A 102 -8.07 11.49 -11.47
N ALA A 103 -7.29 12.41 -12.03
CA ALA A 103 -5.87 12.20 -12.28
C ALA A 103 -5.07 12.00 -10.98
N ASN A 104 -5.38 12.79 -9.94
CA ASN A 104 -4.76 12.64 -8.63
C ASN A 104 -5.08 11.28 -7.99
N ALA A 105 -6.33 10.83 -8.07
CA ALA A 105 -6.73 9.53 -7.55
C ALA A 105 -6.01 8.38 -8.26
N ILE A 106 -5.81 8.46 -9.58
CA ILE A 106 -5.00 7.49 -10.34
C ILE A 106 -3.54 7.52 -9.88
N ALA A 107 -2.94 8.70 -9.75
CA ALA A 107 -1.58 8.85 -9.25
C ALA A 107 -1.42 8.27 -7.84
N ARG A 108 -2.41 8.50 -6.96
CA ARG A 108 -2.45 7.92 -5.60
C ARG A 108 -2.51 6.40 -5.66
N LEU A 109 -3.37 5.81 -6.48
CA LEU A 109 -3.45 4.37 -6.65
C LEU A 109 -2.13 3.77 -7.13
N ILE A 110 -1.47 4.39 -8.12
CA ILE A 110 -0.15 3.96 -8.60
C ILE A 110 0.90 4.06 -7.49
N SER A 111 0.88 5.12 -6.70
CA SER A 111 1.78 5.25 -5.55
C SER A 111 1.58 4.13 -4.54
N LEU A 112 0.34 3.75 -4.22
CA LEU A 112 0.04 2.63 -3.32
C LEU A 112 0.48 1.29 -3.92
N TYR A 113 0.35 1.12 -5.24
CA TYR A 113 0.84 -0.06 -5.96
C TYR A 113 2.38 -0.17 -5.88
N GLN A 114 3.08 0.93 -6.13
CA GLN A 114 4.54 0.98 -6.07
C GLN A 114 5.08 0.76 -4.65
N ALA A 115 4.36 1.26 -3.64
CA ALA A 115 4.67 0.97 -2.24
C ALA A 115 4.48 -0.52 -1.89
N GLY A 116 3.43 -1.15 -2.43
CA GLY A 116 3.11 -2.55 -2.17
C GLY A 116 2.94 -2.83 -0.67
N VAL A 117 3.70 -3.79 -0.15
CA VAL A 117 3.74 -4.10 1.29
C VAL A 117 4.70 -3.19 2.05
N ASN A 118 5.63 -2.50 1.38
CA ASN A 118 6.76 -1.86 2.08
C ASN A 118 6.31 -0.80 3.08
N ASP A 119 5.35 0.05 2.73
CA ASP A 119 4.87 1.09 3.65
C ASP A 119 4.11 0.47 4.82
N VAL A 120 3.26 -0.51 4.53
CA VAL A 120 2.48 -1.27 5.51
C VAL A 120 3.38 -2.07 6.46
N PHE A 121 4.47 -2.62 5.92
CA PHE A 121 5.51 -3.32 6.65
C PHE A 121 6.28 -2.39 7.57
N ASN A 122 6.73 -1.25 7.05
CA ASN A 122 7.47 -0.26 7.84
C ASN A 122 6.63 0.23 9.02
N ASN A 123 5.33 0.44 8.81
CA ASN A 123 4.39 0.79 9.87
C ASN A 123 4.27 -0.32 10.94
N LEU A 124 4.14 -1.59 10.52
CA LEU A 124 4.13 -2.72 11.46
C LEU A 124 5.41 -2.77 12.29
N VAL A 125 6.55 -2.68 11.64
CA VAL A 125 7.86 -2.78 12.27
C VAL A 125 8.07 -1.63 13.25
N GLU A 126 7.68 -0.41 12.90
CA GLU A 126 7.71 0.72 13.81
C GLU A 126 6.82 0.49 15.04
N ALA A 127 5.57 0.06 14.85
CA ALA A 127 4.64 -0.21 15.96
C ALA A 127 5.20 -1.27 16.92
N ARG A 128 5.76 -2.37 16.38
CA ARG A 128 6.40 -3.43 17.16
C ARG A 128 7.66 -2.95 17.88
N MET A 129 8.50 -2.14 17.22
CA MET A 129 9.66 -1.55 17.89
C MET A 129 9.26 -0.68 19.07
N ARG A 130 8.20 0.14 18.93
CA ARG A 130 7.69 0.96 20.03
C ARG A 130 7.22 0.09 21.20
N GLU A 131 6.54 -1.02 20.94
CA GLU A 131 6.14 -1.99 21.99
C GLU A 131 7.36 -2.62 22.68
N ILE A 132 8.37 -3.06 21.92
CA ILE A 132 9.61 -3.63 22.45
C ILE A 132 10.34 -2.61 23.33
N ILE A 133 10.51 -1.37 22.86
CA ILE A 133 11.18 -0.29 23.61
C ILE A 133 10.44 0.01 24.90
N LYS A 134 9.10 0.09 24.85
CA LYS A 134 8.27 0.34 26.03
C LYS A 134 8.43 -0.77 27.07
N ALA A 135 8.40 -2.04 26.64
CA ALA A 135 8.58 -3.18 27.53
C ALA A 135 10.00 -3.23 28.11
N ALA A 136 11.03 -2.97 27.30
CA ALA A 136 12.43 -2.95 27.71
C ALA A 136 12.71 -1.87 28.76
N LYS A 137 12.23 -0.63 28.52
CA LYS A 137 12.36 0.47 29.49
C LYS A 137 11.63 0.18 30.80
N GLN A 138 10.45 -0.43 30.76
CA GLN A 138 9.72 -0.86 31.97
C GLN A 138 10.48 -1.93 32.77
N GLN A 139 11.24 -2.78 32.10
CA GLN A 139 12.08 -3.81 32.71
C GLN A 139 13.48 -3.29 33.10
N GLY A 140 13.78 -2.01 32.85
CA GLY A 140 15.10 -1.41 33.13
C GLY A 140 16.22 -1.92 32.23
N GLN A 141 15.89 -2.45 31.04
CA GLN A 141 16.88 -2.92 30.07
C GLN A 141 17.59 -1.76 29.37
N SER A 142 18.85 -1.95 28.98
CA SER A 142 19.59 -1.00 28.16
C SER A 142 19.24 -1.15 26.68
N LEU A 143 19.63 -0.14 25.90
CA LEU A 143 19.54 -0.18 24.44
C LEU A 143 20.28 -1.41 23.87
N GLU A 144 21.51 -1.68 24.32
CA GLU A 144 22.29 -2.83 23.80
C GLU A 144 21.61 -4.18 24.10
N ALA A 145 21.05 -4.33 25.30
CA ALA A 145 20.32 -5.55 25.66
C ALA A 145 19.04 -5.73 24.81
N THR A 146 18.37 -4.63 24.47
CA THR A 146 17.18 -4.65 23.61
C THR A 146 17.55 -4.98 22.17
N MET A 147 18.67 -4.46 21.66
CA MET A 147 19.19 -4.77 20.32
C MET A 147 19.54 -6.26 20.18
N GLN A 148 20.16 -6.87 21.20
CA GLN A 148 20.45 -8.31 21.19
C GLN A 148 19.17 -9.17 21.17
N ASN A 149 18.10 -8.71 21.83
CA ASN A 149 16.81 -9.40 21.81
C ASN A 149 16.09 -9.25 20.45
N LEU A 150 16.31 -8.13 19.74
CA LEU A 150 15.72 -7.88 18.42
C LEU A 150 16.18 -8.91 17.38
N ASP A 151 17.47 -9.22 17.36
CA ASP A 151 18.04 -10.23 16.45
C ASP A 151 17.38 -11.61 16.67
N ARG A 152 17.07 -11.94 17.93
CA ARG A 152 16.34 -13.15 18.29
C ARG A 152 14.89 -13.11 17.81
N PHE A 153 14.17 -11.99 18.00
CA PHE A 153 12.80 -11.86 17.52
C PHE A 153 12.68 -11.95 15.99
N TYR A 154 13.67 -11.43 15.27
CA TYR A 154 13.77 -11.63 13.82
C TYR A 154 13.97 -13.12 13.48
N ALA A 155 14.89 -13.80 14.16
CA ALA A 155 15.15 -15.23 13.93
C ALA A 155 13.94 -16.13 14.25
N GLU A 156 13.07 -15.69 15.16
CA GLU A 156 11.83 -16.38 15.54
C GLU A 156 10.65 -16.06 14.59
N GLY A 157 10.84 -15.22 13.57
CA GLY A 157 9.80 -14.84 12.60
C GLY A 157 8.71 -13.93 13.18
N LEU A 158 8.90 -13.41 14.39
CA LEU A 158 7.90 -12.61 15.11
C LEU A 158 7.71 -11.20 14.53
N LEU A 159 8.59 -10.78 13.63
CA LEU A 159 8.60 -9.44 13.04
C LEU A 159 8.29 -9.45 11.52
N GLY A 160 7.73 -10.57 11.02
CA GLY A 160 7.38 -10.77 9.62
C GLY A 160 8.48 -11.50 8.85
N ASP A 161 8.11 -12.58 8.16
CA ASP A 161 9.04 -13.38 7.36
C ASP A 161 9.29 -12.66 6.02
N ILE A 162 10.23 -11.71 6.01
CA ILE A 162 10.75 -11.16 4.76
C ILE A 162 11.90 -12.05 4.29
N ASP A 163 11.51 -13.00 3.43
CA ASP A 163 12.35 -13.66 2.43
C ASP A 163 13.59 -14.44 2.93
N GLN A 164 13.81 -15.62 2.37
CA GLN A 164 14.88 -16.53 2.83
C GLN A 164 16.29 -16.14 2.38
N ASN A 165 16.46 -14.99 1.71
CA ASN A 165 17.76 -14.54 1.22
C ASN A 165 18.63 -13.94 2.35
N PRO A 166 19.83 -14.51 2.62
CA PRO A 166 20.73 -14.01 3.66
C PRO A 166 21.16 -12.54 3.50
N GLU A 167 21.25 -12.03 2.27
CA GLU A 167 21.65 -10.64 2.01
C GLU A 167 20.54 -9.64 2.37
N THR A 168 19.30 -9.97 1.99
CA THR A 168 18.10 -9.19 2.35
C THR A 168 17.92 -9.13 3.86
N ARG A 169 18.13 -10.28 4.55
CA ARG A 169 18.10 -10.37 6.02
C ARG A 169 19.03 -9.36 6.69
N LEU A 170 20.28 -9.28 6.24
CA LEU A 170 21.27 -8.36 6.84
C LEU A 170 20.89 -6.90 6.66
N GLN A 171 20.35 -6.54 5.49
CA GLN A 171 19.87 -5.18 5.21
C GLN A 171 18.66 -4.81 6.07
N VAL A 172 17.71 -5.74 6.24
CA VAL A 172 16.51 -5.55 7.07
C VAL A 172 16.90 -5.38 8.54
N LEU A 173 17.75 -6.26 9.07
CA LEU A 173 18.27 -6.16 10.45
C LEU A 173 19.00 -4.82 10.68
N ALA A 174 19.87 -4.40 9.76
CA ALA A 174 20.58 -3.13 9.87
C ALA A 174 19.65 -1.91 9.77
N ALA A 175 18.54 -2.00 9.03
CA ALA A 175 17.52 -0.96 9.01
C ALA A 175 16.80 -0.88 10.37
N TRP A 176 16.46 -2.02 10.96
CA TRP A 176 15.75 -2.06 12.23
C TRP A 176 16.59 -1.62 13.41
N GLN A 177 17.87 -2.01 13.46
CA GLN A 177 18.78 -1.54 14.50
C GLN A 177 18.87 -0.01 14.52
N ARG A 178 19.03 0.61 13.34
CA ARG A 178 19.01 2.08 13.20
C ARG A 178 17.69 2.71 13.65
N GLN A 179 16.57 2.07 13.33
CA GLN A 179 15.25 2.59 13.71
C GLN A 179 14.97 2.42 15.21
N LEU A 180 15.43 1.33 15.82
CA LEU A 180 15.36 1.12 17.26
C LEU A 180 16.19 2.16 18.01
N GLU A 181 17.43 2.42 17.56
CA GLU A 181 18.28 3.49 18.11
C GLU A 181 17.58 4.86 18.07
N ARG A 182 16.99 5.22 16.92
CA ARG A 182 16.23 6.46 16.77
C ARG A 182 15.06 6.53 17.75
N LEU A 183 14.20 5.51 17.77
CA LEU A 183 13.00 5.46 18.60
C LEU A 183 13.32 5.42 20.10
N TRP A 184 14.46 4.84 20.49
CA TRP A 184 14.89 4.77 21.90
C TRP A 184 15.14 6.16 22.50
N VAL A 185 15.65 7.08 21.68
CA VAL A 185 15.91 8.49 22.06
C VAL A 185 14.64 9.33 22.03
N GLU A 186 13.70 9.03 21.13
CA GLU A 186 12.42 9.74 21.01
C GLU A 186 11.43 9.40 22.14
N MET A 187 11.46 8.16 22.62
CA MET A 187 10.63 7.64 23.72
C MET A 187 11.34 7.76 25.08
#